data_AF-H9FHR3-F1
#
_entry.id   AF-H9FHR3-F1
#
_cell.length_a   1.000
_cell.length_b   1.000
_cell.length_c   1.000
_cell.angle_alpha   90.00
_cell.angle_beta   90.00
_cell.angle_gamma   90.00
#
_symmetry.space_group_name_H-M   'P 1'
#
loop_
_entity.id
_entity.type
_entity.pdbx_description
1 polymer ?
#
loop_
_entity_poly.entity_id
_entity_poly.type
_entity_poly.pdbx_seq_one_letter_code
_entity_poly.pdbx_strand_id
1 'polypeptide(L)'
;FSRVARVCKRDMGGSPRALDRHWTSFLKLRLNCSVPGDSTFYFDVLQALTGPVNLHGRSALFGVFTTQTNSIPGSAVCAFYLDEIERGFEGKFKEQRSLDGAWTPVSEDRVPSPRPGSCAGIGGAALFSSSRDLPDDVLTFIKAHPLLDPAVPPATHQPLLTLTSRALLTQVAVDGMAGPHSNITVMFLGSNDGTVLKVLPPGGRSGGPEPILLEEIDAYSPARCSGKRAAQTARRIIGLELDTEGHRLFVAFSGCIVYLPLSRCARHGACQRSCLASQDPYCGWHSSRGCVDIREPG
;
A
#
# COMPACT_ATOMS: atom_id res chain seq x y z
N PHE A 1 14.99 -0.14 -3.78
CA PHE A 1 13.80 -0.78 -4.40
C PHE A 1 12.92 -1.39 -3.33
N SER A 2 11.65 -1.03 -3.34
CA SER A 2 10.59 -1.65 -2.55
C SER A 2 10.23 -3.03 -3.10
N ARG A 3 9.92 -3.96 -2.20
CA ARG A 3 9.65 -5.37 -2.53
C ARG A 3 8.40 -5.86 -1.82
N VAL A 4 7.71 -6.80 -2.44
CA VAL A 4 6.79 -7.72 -1.79
C VAL A 4 7.37 -9.12 -1.90
N ALA A 5 7.20 -9.92 -0.85
CA ALA A 5 7.68 -11.28 -0.78
C ALA A 5 6.55 -12.23 -0.37
N ARG A 6 6.65 -13.49 -0.78
CA ARG A 6 5.70 -14.55 -0.47
C ARG A 6 6.43 -15.70 0.22
N VAL A 7 5.74 -16.33 1.16
CA VAL A 7 6.11 -17.61 1.77
C VAL A 7 4.84 -18.46 1.92
N CYS A 8 4.97 -19.78 1.79
CA CYS A 8 3.89 -20.72 2.04
C CYS A 8 3.64 -20.83 3.55
N LYS A 9 2.39 -20.71 3.98
CA LYS A 9 2.02 -20.78 5.41
C LYS A 9 2.39 -22.10 6.09
N ARG A 10 2.48 -23.20 5.31
CA ARG A 10 2.82 -24.55 5.78
C ARG A 10 4.24 -24.98 5.35
N ASP A 11 5.13 -24.02 5.09
CA ASP A 11 6.54 -24.31 4.83
C ASP A 11 7.20 -24.87 6.10
N MET A 12 7.81 -26.05 5.99
CA MET A 12 8.38 -26.83 7.09
C MET A 12 9.92 -26.89 7.03
N GLY A 13 10.53 -26.07 6.17
CA GLY A 13 11.94 -26.15 5.83
C GLY A 13 12.23 -27.14 4.70
N GLY A 14 13.47 -27.11 4.21
CA GLY A 14 13.96 -28.00 3.16
C GLY A 14 14.47 -29.34 3.66
N SER A 15 15.09 -30.09 2.76
CA SER A 15 15.73 -31.38 3.06
C SER A 15 16.95 -31.18 3.97
N PRO A 16 17.47 -32.23 4.62
CA PRO A 16 18.74 -32.16 5.36
C PRO A 16 19.93 -31.71 4.51
N ARG A 17 19.84 -31.81 3.18
CA ARG A 17 20.92 -31.46 2.23
C ARG A 17 20.81 -30.02 1.73
N ALA A 18 19.61 -29.45 1.68
CA ALA A 18 19.37 -28.09 1.19
C ALA A 18 18.25 -27.40 1.97
N LEU A 19 18.52 -26.17 2.45
CA LEU A 19 17.55 -25.33 3.16
C LEU A 19 16.93 -25.98 4.42
N ASP A 20 17.65 -26.87 5.12
CA ASP A 20 17.19 -27.38 6.42
C ASP A 20 16.88 -26.22 7.38
N ARG A 21 15.66 -26.19 7.93
CA ARG A 21 15.12 -25.12 8.78
C ARG A 21 15.09 -23.72 8.15
N HIS A 22 15.19 -23.60 6.83
CA HIS A 22 15.08 -22.34 6.09
C HIS A 22 13.89 -22.38 5.11
N TRP A 23 13.32 -21.22 4.77
CA TRP A 23 12.20 -21.13 3.82
C TRP A 23 12.52 -21.78 2.48
N THR A 24 11.64 -22.67 2.02
CA THR A 24 11.70 -23.29 0.68
C THR A 24 10.78 -22.62 -0.32
N SER A 25 10.04 -21.59 0.12
CA SER A 25 9.03 -20.89 -0.65
C SER A 25 9.25 -19.37 -0.74
N PHE A 26 10.37 -18.87 -0.20
CA PHE A 26 10.67 -17.45 -0.21
C PHE A 26 11.01 -16.95 -1.61
N LEU A 27 10.13 -16.10 -2.14
CA LEU A 27 10.35 -15.35 -3.37
C LEU A 27 10.00 -13.89 -3.14
N LYS A 28 10.70 -12.98 -3.83
CA LYS A 28 10.41 -11.54 -3.79
C LYS A 28 10.41 -10.93 -5.19
N LEU A 29 9.59 -9.90 -5.35
CA LEU A 29 9.43 -9.16 -6.60
C LEU A 29 9.43 -7.65 -6.34
N ARG A 30 9.70 -6.86 -7.38
CA ARG A 30 9.72 -5.38 -7.29
C ARG A 30 8.29 -4.85 -7.27
N LEU A 31 7.99 -3.91 -6.37
CA LEU A 31 6.83 -3.03 -6.52
C LEU A 31 7.25 -1.81 -7.35
N ASN A 32 6.58 -1.56 -8.47
CA ASN A 32 6.88 -0.43 -9.33
C ASN A 32 5.92 0.74 -9.04
N CYS A 33 6.35 1.71 -8.24
CA CYS A 33 5.62 2.98 -8.07
C CYS A 33 6.36 4.07 -8.86
N SER A 34 5.91 4.33 -10.08
CA SER A 34 6.60 5.25 -11.00
C SER A 34 5.65 6.09 -11.83
N VAL A 35 6.05 7.30 -12.14
CA VAL A 35 5.36 8.18 -13.10
C VAL A 35 5.90 7.87 -14.50
N PRO A 36 5.03 7.49 -15.46
CA PRO A 36 5.43 7.30 -16.85
C PRO A 36 5.76 8.64 -17.52
N GLY A 37 6.64 8.61 -18.53
CA GLY A 37 7.07 9.78 -19.30
C GLY A 37 8.29 9.43 -20.15
N ASP A 38 8.88 10.41 -20.84
CA ASP A 38 10.10 10.23 -21.67
C ASP A 38 11.24 9.58 -20.87
N SER A 39 11.30 9.90 -19.58
CA SER A 39 12.10 9.19 -18.59
C SER A 39 11.23 8.81 -17.41
N THR A 40 11.19 7.53 -17.06
CA THR A 40 10.40 7.04 -15.94
C THR A 40 10.96 7.54 -14.61
N PHE A 41 10.14 8.16 -13.78
CA PHE A 41 10.52 8.62 -12.45
C PHE A 41 10.00 7.66 -11.37
N TYR A 42 10.90 7.14 -10.51
CA TYR A 42 10.58 6.10 -9.53
C TYR A 42 10.54 6.61 -8.09
N PHE A 43 9.56 6.15 -7.32
CA PHE A 43 9.50 6.29 -5.87
C PHE A 43 9.84 4.94 -5.23
N ASP A 44 11.11 4.75 -4.87
CA ASP A 44 11.66 3.43 -4.51
C ASP A 44 11.76 3.14 -3.00
N VAL A 45 11.31 4.07 -2.14
CA VAL A 45 11.38 3.95 -0.68
C VAL A 45 9.97 3.81 -0.09
N LEU A 46 9.53 2.58 0.14
CA LEU A 46 8.24 2.28 0.79
C LEU A 46 8.26 2.76 2.26
N GLN A 47 7.24 3.51 2.67
CA GLN A 47 7.06 4.02 4.03
C GLN A 47 5.97 3.25 4.81
N ALA A 48 4.84 2.98 4.17
CA ALA A 48 3.70 2.28 4.76
C ALA A 48 2.91 1.52 3.69
N LEU A 49 2.17 0.51 4.12
CA LEU A 49 1.32 -0.33 3.28
C LEU A 49 0.06 -0.69 4.07
N THR A 50 -1.11 -0.64 3.43
CA THR A 50 -2.37 -1.10 4.02
C THR A 50 -2.48 -2.62 3.98
N GLY A 51 -3.47 -3.16 4.71
CA GLY A 51 -4.07 -4.45 4.36
C GLY A 51 -4.84 -4.40 3.03
N PRO A 52 -5.43 -5.52 2.59
CA PRO A 52 -6.28 -5.57 1.41
C PRO A 52 -7.52 -4.67 1.54
N VAL A 53 -7.71 -3.77 0.57
CA VAL A 53 -8.87 -2.86 0.49
C VAL A 53 -9.46 -2.90 -0.92
N ASN A 54 -10.77 -2.67 -1.06
CA ASN A 54 -11.41 -2.60 -2.37
C ASN A 54 -11.01 -1.32 -3.13
N LEU A 55 -10.56 -1.50 -4.36
CA LEU A 55 -10.36 -0.45 -5.36
C LEU A 55 -11.05 -0.87 -6.64
N HIS A 56 -12.10 -0.14 -7.04
CA HIS A 56 -12.87 -0.41 -8.27
C HIS A 56 -13.36 -1.87 -8.40
N GLY A 57 -13.76 -2.49 -7.29
CA GLY A 57 -14.28 -3.87 -7.27
C GLY A 57 -13.19 -4.95 -7.16
N ARG A 58 -11.91 -4.59 -7.13
CA ARG A 58 -10.78 -5.53 -6.97
C ARG A 58 -10.03 -5.26 -5.67
N SER A 59 -9.47 -6.31 -5.07
CA SER A 59 -8.69 -6.20 -3.84
C SER A 59 -7.29 -5.67 -4.14
N ALA A 60 -6.89 -4.59 -3.46
CA ALA A 60 -5.61 -3.92 -3.66
C ALA A 60 -4.92 -3.56 -2.32
N LEU A 61 -3.60 -3.46 -2.36
CA LEU A 61 -2.77 -2.90 -1.29
C LEU A 61 -2.39 -1.48 -1.66
N PHE A 62 -2.57 -0.52 -0.76
CA PHE A 62 -2.17 0.86 -0.95
C PHE A 62 -0.86 1.11 -0.21
N GLY A 63 0.11 1.72 -0.88
CA GLY A 63 1.42 1.99 -0.31
C GLY A 63 1.83 3.44 -0.51
N VAL A 64 2.51 3.98 0.50
CA VAL A 64 3.18 5.28 0.46
C VAL A 64 4.65 5.05 0.12
N PHE A 65 5.13 5.76 -0.89
CA PHE A 65 6.51 5.70 -1.34
C PHE A 65 7.12 7.10 -1.35
N THR A 66 8.42 7.19 -1.09
CA THR A 66 9.16 8.45 -1.19
C THR A 66 10.35 8.31 -2.14
N THR A 67 10.90 9.46 -2.54
CA THR A 67 12.22 9.54 -3.16
C THR A 67 13.31 9.17 -2.15
N GLN A 68 14.55 8.99 -2.65
CA GLN A 68 15.71 8.72 -1.80
C GLN A 68 16.11 9.97 -1.00
N THR A 69 16.75 9.78 0.16
CA THR A 69 17.11 10.87 1.10
C THR A 69 17.97 11.98 0.48
N ASN A 70 18.81 11.65 -0.50
CA ASN A 70 19.71 12.60 -1.18
C ASN A 70 19.15 13.11 -2.52
N SER A 71 17.84 12.97 -2.74
CA SER A 71 17.14 13.45 -3.94
C SER A 71 16.17 14.59 -3.59
N ILE A 72 15.54 15.18 -4.61
CA ILE A 72 14.44 16.14 -4.38
C ILE A 72 13.33 15.41 -3.59
N PRO A 73 12.90 15.96 -2.43
CA PRO A 73 11.86 15.33 -1.62
C PRO A 73 10.55 15.19 -2.39
N GLY A 74 10.03 13.97 -2.43
CA GLY A 74 8.76 13.68 -3.06
C GLY A 74 8.13 12.43 -2.46
N SER A 75 6.81 12.42 -2.42
CA SER A 75 5.98 11.29 -2.01
C SER A 75 5.04 10.87 -3.13
N ALA A 76 4.69 9.59 -3.15
CA ALA A 76 3.68 9.04 -4.03
C ALA A 76 2.83 8.02 -3.30
N VAL A 77 1.57 7.88 -3.71
CA VAL A 77 0.67 6.81 -3.26
C VAL A 77 0.40 5.92 -4.46
N CYS A 78 0.72 4.63 -4.34
CA CYS A 78 0.41 3.63 -5.36
C CYS A 78 -0.47 2.54 -4.76
N ALA A 79 -1.45 2.06 -5.53
CA ALA A 79 -2.17 0.83 -5.21
C ALA A 79 -1.63 -0.32 -6.07
N PHE A 80 -1.67 -1.55 -5.56
CA PHE A 80 -1.27 -2.76 -6.27
C PHE A 80 -2.34 -3.82 -6.09
N TYR A 81 -2.93 -4.30 -7.18
CA TYR A 81 -3.92 -5.37 -7.07
C TYR A 81 -3.28 -6.67 -6.61
N LEU A 82 -3.96 -7.42 -5.75
CA LEU A 82 -3.43 -8.67 -5.20
C LEU A 82 -3.25 -9.75 -6.28
N ASP A 83 -4.16 -9.82 -7.25
CA ASP A 83 -4.07 -10.77 -8.37
C ASP A 83 -2.90 -10.45 -9.32
N GLU A 84 -2.55 -9.17 -9.50
CA GLU A 84 -1.33 -8.74 -10.21
C GLU A 84 -0.07 -9.17 -9.44
N ILE A 85 -0.08 -9.05 -8.11
CA ILE A 85 1.01 -9.53 -7.25
C ILE A 85 1.16 -11.04 -7.36
N GLU A 86 0.06 -11.79 -7.27
CA GLU A 86 0.04 -13.25 -7.41
C GLU A 86 0.57 -13.68 -8.78
N ARG A 87 0.14 -13.04 -9.86
CA ARG A 87 0.65 -13.31 -11.20
C ARG A 87 2.13 -13.01 -11.34
N GLY A 88 2.61 -11.96 -10.67
CA GLY A 88 4.03 -11.64 -10.59
C GLY A 88 4.87 -12.78 -10.02
N PHE A 89 4.34 -13.54 -9.05
CA PHE A 89 5.01 -14.70 -8.47
C PHE A 89 5.11 -15.92 -9.41
N GLU A 90 4.28 -15.97 -10.44
CA GLU A 90 4.32 -17.00 -11.47
C GLU A 90 5.24 -16.61 -12.66
N GLY A 91 5.82 -15.41 -12.62
CA GLY A 91 6.75 -14.93 -13.63
C GLY A 91 8.14 -15.56 -13.55
N LYS A 92 8.99 -15.20 -14.52
CA LYS A 92 10.37 -15.73 -14.64
C LYS A 92 11.23 -15.34 -13.44
N PHE A 93 12.14 -16.23 -13.05
CA PHE A 93 13.19 -15.91 -12.09
C PHE A 93 14.21 -14.95 -12.70
N LYS A 94 14.95 -14.23 -11.85
CA LYS A 94 16.04 -13.35 -12.26
C LYS A 94 17.38 -13.93 -11.82
N GLU A 95 18.36 -13.94 -12.72
CA GLU A 95 19.73 -14.37 -12.45
C GLU A 95 20.75 -13.31 -12.84
N GLN A 96 21.93 -13.43 -12.27
CA GLN A 96 23.13 -12.73 -12.71
C GLN A 96 24.19 -13.78 -13.05
N ARG A 97 24.51 -13.93 -14.35
CA ARG A 97 25.38 -15.02 -14.82
C ARG A 97 26.85 -14.85 -14.46
N SER A 98 27.29 -13.60 -14.29
CA SER A 98 28.63 -13.22 -13.87
C SER A 98 28.52 -12.07 -12.88
N LEU A 99 29.54 -11.86 -12.04
CA LEU A 99 29.53 -10.81 -11.00
C LEU A 99 29.29 -9.41 -11.58
N ASP A 100 29.79 -9.16 -12.79
CA ASP A 100 29.66 -7.88 -13.51
C ASP A 100 28.58 -7.92 -14.60
N GLY A 101 27.87 -9.04 -14.75
CA GLY A 101 26.85 -9.23 -15.77
C GLY A 101 25.55 -8.50 -15.45
N ALA A 102 24.79 -8.15 -16.48
CA ALA A 102 23.43 -7.65 -16.29
C ALA A 102 22.53 -8.74 -15.67
N TRP A 103 21.55 -8.31 -14.88
CA TRP A 103 20.51 -9.21 -14.38
C TRP A 103 19.55 -9.55 -15.52
N THR A 104 19.38 -10.83 -15.82
CA THR A 104 18.54 -11.31 -16.92
C THR A 104 17.49 -12.33 -16.43
N PRO A 105 16.40 -12.52 -17.18
CA PRO A 105 15.44 -13.56 -16.88
C PRO A 105 16.05 -14.95 -17.06
N VAL A 106 15.81 -15.84 -16.11
CA VAL A 106 16.15 -17.26 -16.22
C VAL A 106 15.26 -17.89 -17.30
N SER A 107 15.87 -18.67 -18.19
CA SER A 107 15.13 -19.46 -19.19
C SER A 107 14.32 -20.59 -18.52
N GLU A 108 13.08 -20.79 -18.96
CA GLU A 108 12.13 -21.70 -18.30
C GLU A 108 12.53 -23.18 -18.41
N ASP A 109 13.32 -23.58 -19.41
CA ASP A 109 13.91 -24.92 -19.53
C ASP A 109 14.89 -25.28 -18.40
N ARG A 110 15.43 -24.29 -17.69
CA ARG A 110 16.32 -24.49 -16.54
C ARG A 110 15.59 -24.43 -15.20
N VAL A 111 14.28 -24.16 -15.20
CA VAL A 111 13.48 -24.11 -13.98
C VAL A 111 13.08 -25.56 -13.62
N PRO A 112 13.50 -26.08 -12.46
CA PRO A 112 13.20 -27.46 -12.08
C PRO A 112 11.71 -27.65 -11.74
N SER A 113 11.29 -28.92 -11.63
CA SER A 113 9.92 -29.30 -11.30
C SER A 113 9.88 -30.09 -9.97
N PRO A 114 8.94 -29.80 -9.05
CA PRO A 114 7.90 -28.77 -9.13
C PRO A 114 8.48 -27.36 -9.14
N ARG A 115 7.74 -26.38 -9.69
CA ARG A 115 8.22 -25.00 -9.82
C ARG A 115 8.69 -24.47 -8.45
N PRO A 116 9.93 -23.98 -8.33
CA PRO A 116 10.45 -23.43 -7.08
C PRO A 116 9.54 -22.32 -6.53
N GLY A 117 9.23 -22.37 -5.24
CA GLY A 117 8.26 -21.47 -4.60
C GLY A 117 6.83 -22.01 -4.51
N SER A 118 6.54 -23.17 -5.12
CA SER A 118 5.26 -23.86 -4.96
C SER A 118 5.07 -24.41 -3.54
N CYS A 119 3.84 -24.37 -3.03
CA CYS A 119 3.53 -24.94 -1.72
C CYS A 119 3.31 -26.45 -1.81
N ALA A 120 3.99 -27.23 -0.98
CA ALA A 120 3.80 -28.68 -0.87
C ALA A 120 2.32 -29.04 -0.61
N GLY A 121 1.84 -30.06 -1.31
CA GLY A 121 0.47 -30.59 -1.19
C GLY A 121 -0.57 -29.83 -2.01
N ILE A 122 -0.18 -28.83 -2.80
CA ILE A 122 -1.09 -28.01 -3.61
C ILE A 122 -0.51 -27.77 -5.01
N GLY A 123 -1.39 -27.77 -6.02
CA GLY A 123 -1.04 -27.36 -7.39
C GLY A 123 0.11 -28.18 -7.98
N GLY A 124 1.12 -27.50 -8.53
CA GLY A 124 2.29 -28.14 -9.14
C GLY A 124 3.14 -29.00 -8.19
N ALA A 125 3.01 -28.81 -6.87
CA ALA A 125 3.71 -29.60 -5.85
C ALA A 125 2.77 -30.52 -5.06
N ALA A 126 1.62 -30.90 -5.63
CA ALA A 126 0.63 -31.74 -4.96
C ALA A 126 1.15 -33.14 -4.55
N LEU A 127 2.15 -33.67 -5.26
CA LEU A 127 2.76 -34.97 -4.96
C LEU A 127 3.63 -34.96 -3.70
N PHE A 128 4.00 -33.79 -3.18
CA PHE A 128 4.88 -33.64 -2.03
C PHE A 128 4.06 -33.32 -0.79
N SER A 129 4.10 -34.19 0.22
CA SER A 129 3.32 -34.01 1.45
C SER A 129 3.90 -32.92 2.37
N SER A 130 5.22 -32.71 2.30
CA SER A 130 5.97 -31.71 3.05
C SER A 130 6.98 -31.00 2.14
N SER A 131 7.34 -29.76 2.49
CA SER A 131 8.44 -29.05 1.83
C SER A 131 9.80 -29.74 2.00
N ARG A 132 9.93 -30.60 3.01
CA ARG A 132 11.14 -31.42 3.26
C ARG A 132 11.33 -32.52 2.22
N ASP A 133 10.25 -32.91 1.55
CA ASP A 133 10.24 -33.94 0.51
C ASP A 133 10.56 -33.36 -0.87
N LEU A 134 10.74 -32.04 -0.98
CA LEU A 134 11.05 -31.39 -2.25
C LEU A 134 12.42 -31.82 -2.78
N PRO A 135 12.57 -31.99 -4.10
CA PRO A 135 13.84 -32.31 -4.73
C PRO A 135 14.96 -31.30 -4.42
N ASP A 136 16.19 -31.79 -4.28
CA ASP A 136 17.33 -30.94 -3.90
C ASP A 136 17.69 -29.89 -4.97
N ASP A 137 17.42 -30.16 -6.25
CA ASP A 137 17.59 -29.21 -7.35
C ASP A 137 16.60 -28.04 -7.24
N VAL A 138 15.34 -28.28 -6.87
CA VAL A 138 14.34 -27.26 -6.57
C VAL A 138 14.78 -26.38 -5.40
N LEU A 139 15.25 -26.99 -4.32
CA LEU A 139 15.72 -26.28 -3.11
C LEU A 139 17.00 -25.48 -3.37
N THR A 140 17.93 -26.04 -4.13
CA THR A 140 19.17 -25.34 -4.51
C THR A 140 18.87 -24.19 -5.47
N PHE A 141 17.93 -24.39 -6.40
CA PHE A 141 17.52 -23.36 -7.34
C PHE A 141 16.89 -22.16 -6.63
N ILE A 142 15.90 -22.37 -5.74
CA ILE A 142 15.23 -21.25 -5.06
C ILE A 142 16.18 -20.47 -4.16
N LYS A 143 17.13 -21.16 -3.52
CA LYS A 143 18.20 -20.54 -2.72
C LYS A 143 19.04 -19.58 -3.57
N ALA A 144 19.35 -19.96 -4.80
CA ALA A 144 20.13 -19.14 -5.73
C ALA A 144 19.30 -18.05 -6.43
N HIS A 145 17.99 -18.26 -6.60
CA HIS A 145 17.10 -17.38 -7.36
C HIS A 145 15.90 -16.86 -6.56
N PRO A 146 16.09 -16.15 -5.43
CA PRO A 146 14.98 -15.65 -4.62
C PRO A 146 14.28 -14.43 -5.25
N LEU A 147 14.86 -13.84 -6.31
CA LEU A 147 14.35 -12.64 -6.97
C LEU A 147 13.68 -13.00 -8.30
N LEU A 148 12.46 -12.52 -8.50
CA LEU A 148 11.75 -12.63 -9.77
C LEU A 148 12.05 -11.43 -10.68
N ASP A 149 12.01 -11.68 -11.98
CA ASP A 149 12.24 -10.68 -13.02
C ASP A 149 11.14 -9.60 -13.12
N PRO A 150 9.84 -9.93 -13.13
CA PRO A 150 8.78 -8.93 -13.26
C PRO A 150 8.76 -7.94 -12.09
N ALA A 151 8.29 -6.73 -12.41
CA ALA A 151 7.90 -5.72 -11.44
C ALA A 151 6.38 -5.58 -11.48
N VAL A 152 5.73 -5.58 -10.31
CA VAL A 152 4.29 -5.39 -10.23
C VAL A 152 3.97 -3.92 -10.51
N PRO A 153 3.17 -3.61 -11.54
CA PRO A 153 2.78 -2.25 -11.87
C PRO A 153 1.73 -1.74 -10.85
N PRO A 154 1.58 -0.41 -10.71
CA PRO A 154 0.50 0.13 -9.91
C PRO A 154 -0.84 -0.13 -10.62
N ALA A 155 -1.92 -0.22 -9.84
CA ALA A 155 -3.27 -0.58 -10.27
C ALA A 155 -3.81 0.27 -11.43
N THR A 156 -3.41 1.55 -11.49
CA THR A 156 -3.79 2.53 -12.52
C THR A 156 -2.64 2.83 -13.49
N HIS A 157 -1.59 2.00 -13.53
CA HIS A 157 -0.35 2.19 -14.31
C HIS A 157 0.47 3.45 -14.00
N GLN A 158 0.00 4.29 -13.08
CA GLN A 158 0.69 5.45 -12.50
C GLN A 158 0.29 5.60 -11.02
N PRO A 159 0.98 6.45 -10.23
CA PRO A 159 0.57 6.71 -8.85
C PRO A 159 -0.81 7.35 -8.77
N LEU A 160 -1.56 7.04 -7.72
CA LEU A 160 -2.84 7.67 -7.39
C LEU A 160 -2.68 9.11 -6.92
N LEU A 161 -1.52 9.45 -6.38
CA LEU A 161 -1.15 10.80 -5.95
C LEU A 161 0.37 10.93 -6.01
N THR A 162 0.86 12.10 -6.42
CA THR A 162 2.26 12.51 -6.29
C THR A 162 2.32 13.87 -5.61
N LEU A 163 3.28 14.06 -4.71
CA LEU A 163 3.50 15.31 -3.98
C LEU A 163 4.98 15.63 -3.95
N THR A 164 5.38 16.78 -4.48
CA THR A 164 6.73 17.34 -4.38
C THR A 164 6.78 18.33 -3.22
N SER A 165 6.89 17.80 -2.00
CA SER A 165 6.87 18.59 -0.76
C SER A 165 7.94 18.12 0.23
N ARG A 166 8.34 19.01 1.14
CA ARG A 166 9.18 18.67 2.30
C ARG A 166 8.40 17.87 3.36
N ALA A 167 7.08 18.03 3.39
CA ALA A 167 6.18 17.22 4.20
C ALA A 167 5.99 15.87 3.51
N LEU A 168 6.89 14.92 3.81
CA LEU A 168 6.83 13.59 3.22
C LEU A 168 5.70 12.78 3.85
N LEU A 169 4.97 12.06 3.03
CA LEU A 169 3.96 11.10 3.48
C LEU A 169 4.66 9.93 4.19
N THR A 170 4.06 9.46 5.29
CA THR A 170 4.59 8.39 6.13
C THR A 170 3.60 7.26 6.33
N GLN A 171 2.29 7.54 6.31
CA GLN A 171 1.24 6.59 6.65
C GLN A 171 0.07 6.69 5.68
N VAL A 172 -0.68 5.60 5.53
CA VAL A 172 -1.89 5.54 4.71
C VAL A 172 -2.94 4.67 5.41
N ALA A 173 -4.18 5.15 5.41
CA ALA A 173 -5.38 4.37 5.72
C ALA A 173 -6.43 4.63 4.63
N VAL A 174 -7.26 3.63 4.32
CA VAL A 174 -8.19 3.72 3.18
C VAL A 174 -9.56 3.18 3.57
N ASP A 175 -10.61 3.98 3.34
CA ASP A 175 -11.99 3.50 3.31
C ASP A 175 -12.32 3.12 1.86
N GLY A 176 -12.50 1.82 1.59
CA GLY A 176 -12.88 1.32 0.26
C GLY A 176 -14.39 1.37 -0.04
N MET A 177 -15.21 1.78 0.94
CA MET A 177 -16.67 1.67 0.90
C MET A 177 -17.34 2.95 1.44
N ALA A 178 -16.73 4.11 1.22
CA ALA A 178 -17.29 5.39 1.61
C ALA A 178 -18.51 5.76 0.74
N GLY A 179 -19.29 6.72 1.22
CA GLY A 179 -20.48 7.21 0.55
C GLY A 179 -21.75 6.37 0.75
N PRO A 180 -22.89 6.88 0.30
CA PRO A 180 -24.21 6.26 0.54
C PRO A 180 -24.41 4.93 -0.19
N HIS A 181 -23.63 4.70 -1.25
CA HIS A 181 -23.69 3.47 -2.05
C HIS A 181 -22.49 2.54 -1.81
N SER A 182 -21.67 2.82 -0.79
CA SER A 182 -20.50 2.02 -0.39
C SER A 182 -19.56 1.66 -1.54
N ASN A 183 -19.31 2.62 -2.43
CA ASN A 183 -18.56 2.40 -3.67
C ASN A 183 -17.53 3.50 -3.98
N ILE A 184 -17.25 4.37 -3.00
CA ILE A 184 -16.27 5.43 -3.11
C ILE A 184 -15.06 5.07 -2.25
N THR A 185 -13.87 5.16 -2.83
CA THR A 185 -12.62 4.99 -2.11
C THR A 185 -12.15 6.34 -1.58
N VAL A 186 -11.82 6.44 -0.29
CA VAL A 186 -11.23 7.63 0.33
C VAL A 186 -9.91 7.24 0.98
N MET A 187 -8.84 7.98 0.65
CA MET A 187 -7.52 7.80 1.25
C MET A 187 -7.26 8.86 2.33
N PHE A 188 -6.73 8.43 3.46
CA PHE A 188 -6.20 9.27 4.52
C PHE A 188 -4.69 9.09 4.58
N LEU A 189 -3.95 10.17 4.37
CA LEU A 189 -2.49 10.15 4.20
C LEU A 189 -1.85 10.99 5.31
N GLY A 190 -1.03 10.36 6.14
CA GLY A 190 -0.32 11.03 7.22
C GLY A 190 1.07 11.45 6.77
N SER A 191 1.53 12.62 7.20
CA SER A 191 2.86 13.16 6.88
C SER A 191 3.81 13.15 8.09
N ASN A 192 5.08 13.45 7.82
CA ASN A 192 6.11 13.63 8.82
C ASN A 192 6.03 14.96 9.60
N ASP A 193 5.16 15.89 9.20
CA ASP A 193 4.95 17.19 9.86
C ASP A 193 3.61 17.30 10.61
N GLY A 194 2.85 16.21 10.69
CA GLY A 194 1.64 16.11 11.51
C GLY A 194 0.34 16.39 10.76
N THR A 195 0.45 16.57 9.45
CA THR A 195 -0.67 16.81 8.56
C THR A 195 -1.32 15.50 8.11
N VAL A 196 -2.65 15.46 8.11
CA VAL A 196 -3.45 14.40 7.48
C VAL A 196 -4.12 14.98 6.24
N LEU A 197 -3.85 14.38 5.09
CA LEU A 197 -4.54 14.68 3.84
C LEU A 197 -5.66 13.66 3.62
N LYS A 198 -6.85 14.17 3.27
CA LYS A 198 -7.99 13.36 2.87
C LYS A 198 -8.19 13.52 1.37
N VAL A 199 -8.10 12.42 0.63
CA VAL A 199 -7.99 12.43 -0.83
C VAL A 199 -8.92 11.42 -1.47
N LEU A 200 -9.62 11.81 -2.53
CA LEU A 200 -10.24 10.88 -3.48
C LEU A 200 -9.21 10.49 -4.53
N PRO A 201 -8.92 9.20 -4.74
CA PRO A 201 -8.03 8.76 -5.81
C PRO A 201 -8.64 9.08 -7.18
N PRO A 202 -7.81 9.18 -8.24
CA PRO A 202 -8.30 9.33 -9.61
C PRO A 202 -9.09 8.10 -10.04
N GLY A 203 -10.03 8.29 -10.95
CA GLY A 203 -10.93 7.23 -11.42
C GLY A 203 -12.04 6.86 -10.43
N GLY A 204 -12.89 5.91 -10.84
CA GLY A 204 -14.12 5.55 -10.13
C GLY A 204 -15.38 6.18 -10.75
N ARG A 205 -16.57 5.80 -10.27
CA ARG A 205 -17.86 6.20 -10.90
C ARG A 205 -18.12 7.71 -10.85
N SER A 206 -17.50 8.40 -9.91
CA SER A 206 -17.67 9.84 -9.66
C SER A 206 -16.36 10.63 -9.82
N GLY A 207 -15.24 9.97 -10.12
CA GLY A 207 -13.90 10.54 -10.07
C GLY A 207 -13.39 11.02 -11.42
N GLY A 208 -12.72 12.16 -11.43
CA GLY A 208 -12.00 12.67 -12.59
C GLY A 208 -10.67 11.93 -12.85
N PRO A 209 -9.90 12.37 -13.85
CA PRO A 209 -8.59 11.80 -14.16
C PRO A 209 -7.53 12.10 -13.08
N GLU A 210 -7.77 13.11 -12.26
CA GLU A 210 -6.85 13.60 -11.22
C GLU A 210 -7.38 13.30 -9.81
N PRO A 211 -6.49 13.10 -8.82
CA PRO A 211 -6.90 13.02 -7.42
C PRO A 211 -7.51 14.32 -6.92
N ILE A 212 -8.48 14.22 -6.02
CA ILE A 212 -9.14 15.38 -5.41
C ILE A 212 -8.74 15.44 -3.94
N LEU A 213 -8.00 16.48 -3.55
CA LEU A 213 -7.73 16.79 -2.14
C LEU A 213 -9.00 17.38 -1.53
N LEU A 214 -9.67 16.59 -0.69
CA LEU A 214 -10.89 17.00 0.01
C LEU A 214 -10.57 17.90 1.21
N GLU A 215 -9.54 17.53 1.98
CA GLU A 215 -9.18 18.27 3.17
C GLU A 215 -7.73 18.05 3.59
N GLU A 216 -7.15 19.07 4.20
CA GLU A 216 -5.83 19.07 4.82
C GLU A 216 -5.98 19.48 6.29
N ILE A 217 -5.44 18.67 7.20
CA ILE A 217 -5.70 18.79 8.64
C ILE A 217 -4.38 18.74 9.40
N ASP A 218 -4.01 19.80 10.12
CA ASP A 218 -2.96 19.70 11.14
C ASP A 218 -3.53 18.93 12.35
N ALA A 219 -3.16 17.65 12.46
CA ALA A 219 -3.64 16.77 13.52
C ALA A 219 -2.81 16.91 14.81
N TYR A 220 -1.61 17.51 14.74
CA TYR A 220 -0.71 17.59 15.89
C TYR A 220 -1.09 18.75 16.81
N SER A 221 -1.40 18.44 18.07
CA SER A 221 -1.64 19.46 19.10
C SER A 221 -0.50 19.52 20.11
N PRO A 222 0.33 20.58 20.14
CA PRO A 222 1.39 20.73 21.12
C PRO A 222 0.88 20.63 22.57
N ALA A 223 -0.29 21.19 22.86
CA ALA A 223 -0.89 21.15 24.19
C ALA A 223 -1.26 19.73 24.65
N ARG A 224 -1.59 18.83 23.72
CA ARG A 224 -2.01 17.45 24.02
C ARG A 224 -0.87 16.43 23.86
N CYS A 225 0.14 16.75 23.04
CA CYS A 225 1.15 15.80 22.59
C CYS A 225 2.58 16.12 23.06
N SER A 226 2.84 17.29 23.65
CA SER A 226 4.19 17.65 24.10
C SER A 226 4.57 16.96 25.41
N GLY A 227 5.34 15.88 25.32
CA GLY A 227 6.17 15.37 26.41
C GLY A 227 7.57 16.00 26.40
N LYS A 228 8.28 15.99 27.54
CA LYS A 228 9.60 16.66 27.76
C LYS A 228 10.77 16.22 26.84
N ARG A 229 10.58 15.39 25.80
CA ARG A 229 11.69 14.71 25.09
C ARG A 229 11.65 14.66 23.55
N ALA A 230 10.73 15.32 22.85
CA ALA A 230 10.72 15.21 21.38
C ALA A 230 10.38 16.54 20.70
N ALA A 231 11.39 17.31 20.28
CA ALA A 231 11.15 18.55 19.54
C ALA A 231 11.12 18.35 18.01
N GLN A 232 11.89 17.38 17.47
CA GLN A 232 12.07 17.23 16.02
C GLN A 232 11.24 16.13 15.36
N THR A 233 10.88 15.06 16.09
CA THR A 233 10.09 13.94 15.54
C THR A 233 8.70 13.81 16.15
N ALA A 234 8.31 14.69 17.08
CA ALA A 234 7.01 14.60 17.75
C ALA A 234 5.83 14.77 16.79
N ARG A 235 6.00 15.56 15.72
CA ARG A 235 4.98 15.79 14.71
C ARG A 235 4.88 14.66 13.69
N ARG A 236 5.83 13.72 13.63
CA ARG A 236 5.78 12.63 12.65
C ARG A 236 4.63 11.69 12.97
N ILE A 237 3.70 11.53 12.03
CA ILE A 237 2.67 10.51 12.13
C ILE A 237 3.33 9.14 11.94
N ILE A 238 3.18 8.28 12.93
CA ILE A 238 3.79 6.93 12.98
C ILE A 238 2.76 5.80 12.79
N GLY A 239 1.46 6.13 12.83
CA GLY A 239 0.39 5.19 12.54
C GLY A 239 -0.90 5.92 12.20
N LEU A 240 -1.67 5.33 11.30
CA LEU A 240 -3.04 5.70 10.98
C LEU A 240 -3.90 4.46 11.04
N GLU A 241 -4.95 4.47 11.86
CA GLU A 241 -5.90 3.36 11.98
C GLU A 241 -7.31 3.87 11.73
N LEU A 242 -8.02 3.21 10.82
CA LEU A 242 -9.35 3.61 10.39
C LEU A 242 -10.41 2.76 11.09
N ASP A 243 -11.27 3.41 11.87
CA ASP A 243 -12.46 2.81 12.45
C ASP A 243 -13.68 3.28 11.66
N THR A 244 -14.06 2.47 10.66
CA THR A 244 -15.21 2.78 9.81
C THR A 244 -16.54 2.65 10.55
N GLU A 245 -16.64 1.78 11.56
CA GLU A 245 -17.86 1.60 12.35
C GLU A 245 -18.09 2.77 13.32
N GLY A 246 -17.05 3.15 14.08
CA GLY A 246 -17.08 4.30 14.97
C GLY A 246 -16.90 5.65 14.28
N HIS A 247 -16.75 5.65 12.95
CA HIS A 247 -16.58 6.83 12.08
C HIS A 247 -15.42 7.74 12.51
N ARG A 248 -14.26 7.13 12.80
CA ARG A 248 -13.07 7.81 13.31
C ARG A 248 -11.79 7.35 12.61
N LEU A 249 -10.84 8.27 12.52
CA LEU A 249 -9.46 8.01 12.14
C LEU A 249 -8.57 8.26 13.36
N PHE A 250 -7.89 7.24 13.85
CA PHE A 250 -6.88 7.39 14.88
C PHE A 250 -5.53 7.76 14.26
N VAL A 251 -4.91 8.81 14.80
CA VAL A 251 -3.62 9.34 14.36
C VAL A 251 -2.62 9.20 15.51
N ALA A 252 -1.62 8.34 15.30
CA ALA A 252 -0.59 8.07 16.29
C ALA A 252 0.66 8.93 16.04
N PHE A 253 1.11 9.59 17.10
CA PHE A 253 2.39 10.29 17.19
C PHE A 253 3.27 9.59 18.23
N SER A 254 4.53 9.98 18.35
CA SER A 254 5.45 9.38 19.33
C SER A 254 5.04 9.61 20.79
N GLY A 255 4.26 10.67 21.08
CA GLY A 255 3.87 11.06 22.44
C GLY A 255 2.37 11.03 22.73
N CYS A 256 1.52 10.78 21.73
CA CYS A 256 0.07 10.83 21.90
C CYS A 256 -0.65 10.06 20.78
N ILE A 257 -1.93 9.77 21.01
CA ILE A 257 -2.87 9.35 19.98
C ILE A 257 -4.02 10.34 20.00
N VAL A 258 -4.41 10.85 18.84
CA VAL A 258 -5.61 11.68 18.66
C VAL A 258 -6.57 10.97 17.73
N TYR A 259 -7.87 11.28 17.81
CA TYR A 259 -8.83 10.82 16.82
C TYR A 259 -9.39 12.02 16.05
N LEU A 260 -9.64 11.81 14.77
CA LEU A 260 -10.34 12.73 13.88
C LEU A 260 -11.65 12.08 13.43
N PRO A 261 -12.79 12.78 13.41
CA PRO A 261 -13.98 12.26 12.74
C PRO A 261 -13.70 12.15 11.22
N LEU A 262 -14.21 11.10 10.57
CA LEU A 262 -13.99 10.92 9.12
C LEU A 262 -14.67 12.01 8.30
N SER A 263 -15.77 12.57 8.82
CA SER A 263 -16.48 13.71 8.26
C SER A 263 -16.42 14.92 9.19
N ARG A 264 -16.46 16.13 8.61
CA ARG A 264 -16.62 17.39 9.35
C ARG A 264 -17.70 18.25 8.72
N CYS A 265 -18.80 17.62 8.32
CA CYS A 265 -19.88 18.24 7.52
C CYS A 265 -20.47 19.49 8.19
N ALA A 266 -20.57 19.49 9.52
CA ALA A 266 -21.06 20.62 10.31
C ALA A 266 -20.28 21.93 10.07
N ARG A 267 -19.02 21.87 9.59
CA ARG A 267 -18.24 23.07 9.21
C ARG A 267 -18.87 23.87 8.08
N HIS A 268 -19.67 23.25 7.23
CA HIS A 268 -20.37 23.91 6.12
C HIS A 268 -21.70 24.56 6.57
N GLY A 269 -22.20 24.22 7.75
CA GLY A 269 -23.43 24.77 8.33
C GLY A 269 -24.63 24.74 7.38
N ALA A 270 -25.37 25.85 7.31
CA ALA A 270 -26.51 26.04 6.42
C ALA A 270 -26.12 26.57 5.02
N CYS A 271 -24.86 26.44 4.59
CA CYS A 271 -24.45 26.86 3.26
C CYS A 271 -24.48 25.68 2.28
N GLN A 272 -25.56 25.57 1.50
CA GLN A 272 -25.73 24.50 0.49
C GLN A 272 -24.56 24.45 -0.49
N ARG A 273 -24.13 25.62 -0.99
CA ARG A 273 -23.04 25.70 -1.96
C ARG A 273 -21.73 25.15 -1.38
N SER A 274 -21.41 25.47 -0.13
CA SER A 274 -20.19 24.98 0.53
C SER A 274 -20.26 23.48 0.78
N CYS A 275 -21.42 22.97 1.23
CA CYS A 275 -21.62 21.54 1.46
C CYS A 275 -21.43 20.72 0.17
N LEU A 276 -22.09 21.13 -0.91
CA LEU A 276 -22.00 20.42 -2.19
C LEU A 276 -20.62 20.56 -2.85
N ALA A 277 -19.95 21.71 -2.68
CA ALA A 277 -18.60 21.93 -3.19
C ALA A 277 -17.52 21.13 -2.44
N SER A 278 -17.81 20.64 -1.23
CA SER A 278 -16.85 19.81 -0.46
C SER A 278 -16.51 18.51 -1.18
N GLN A 279 -17.44 17.96 -1.97
CA GLN A 279 -17.34 16.66 -2.63
C GLN A 279 -17.01 15.51 -1.66
N ASP A 280 -17.18 15.72 -0.36
CA ASP A 280 -16.86 14.76 0.67
C ASP A 280 -17.90 13.63 0.68
N PRO A 281 -17.51 12.37 0.41
CA PRO A 281 -18.45 11.26 0.34
C PRO A 281 -19.22 11.02 1.65
N TYR A 282 -18.73 11.51 2.78
CA TYR A 282 -19.44 11.37 4.06
C TYR A 282 -20.44 12.50 4.32
N CYS A 283 -20.50 13.54 3.48
CA CYS A 283 -21.36 14.69 3.70
C CYS A 283 -22.52 14.78 2.70
N GLY A 284 -23.67 15.26 3.18
CA GLY A 284 -24.86 15.49 2.38
C GLY A 284 -25.60 16.76 2.79
N TRP A 285 -26.34 17.35 1.85
CA TRP A 285 -27.15 18.53 2.12
C TRP A 285 -28.59 18.15 2.50
N HIS A 286 -29.07 18.66 3.63
CA HIS A 286 -30.44 18.54 4.10
C HIS A 286 -31.12 19.92 4.15
N SER A 287 -32.32 20.04 3.57
CA SER A 287 -33.01 21.34 3.43
C SER A 287 -33.26 22.07 4.75
N SER A 288 -33.54 21.35 5.84
CA SER A 288 -33.81 21.94 7.16
C SER A 288 -32.62 21.92 8.14
N ARG A 289 -31.64 21.03 7.94
CA ARG A 289 -30.53 20.80 8.90
C ARG A 289 -29.20 21.37 8.40
N GLY A 290 -29.13 21.75 7.12
CA GLY A 290 -27.89 22.15 6.50
C GLY A 290 -27.04 20.94 6.08
N CYS A 291 -25.72 21.08 6.14
CA CYS A 291 -24.79 20.01 5.80
C CYS A 291 -24.63 19.03 6.96
N VAL A 292 -24.93 17.76 6.71
CA VAL A 292 -24.95 16.69 7.71
C VAL A 292 -24.10 15.51 7.26
N ASP A 293 -23.69 14.68 8.22
CA ASP A 293 -23.11 13.38 7.94
C ASP A 293 -24.19 12.44 7.40
N ILE A 294 -23.92 11.73 6.31
CA ILE A 294 -24.89 10.82 5.68
C ILE A 294 -25.18 9.56 6.52
N ARG A 295 -24.34 9.24 7.51
CA ARG A 295 -24.51 8.11 8.42
C ARG A 295 -25.29 8.46 9.69
N GLU A 296 -25.47 9.74 10.00
CA GLU A 296 -26.26 10.12 11.17
C GLU A 296 -27.73 9.71 10.95
N PRO A 297 -28.33 8.90 11.86
CA PRO A 297 -29.75 8.58 11.77
C PRO A 297 -30.57 9.87 11.81
N GLY A 298 -31.54 9.95 10.90
CA GLY A 298 -32.48 11.07 10.76
C GLY A 298 -33.29 11.36 12.00
#